data_AF-A0A4Y2EAL9-F1
#
_entry.id   AF-A0A4Y2EAL9-F1
#
_cell.length_a   1.000
_cell.length_b   1.000
_cell.length_c   1.000
_cell.angle_alpha   90.00
_cell.angle_beta   90.00
_cell.angle_gamma   90.00
#
_symmetry.space_group_name_H-M   'P 1'
#
loop_
_entity.id
_entity.type
_entity.pdbx_description
1 polymer ?
#
loop_
_entity_poly.entity_id
_entity_poly.type
_entity_poly.pdbx_seq_one_letter_code
_entity_poly.pdbx_strand_id
1 'polypeptide(L)'
;MAQTWYNNEMSGPDWFTAFLKRHPRLSFRKPLVTRQELVSSFNLTNVSKFFSNLQTFLNRLNLECVDIWNMDETGITTVQTPDSIIACKGFKQIGQITSAERGSLVTLAISVSASGNSIPPFSYIPESTF
;
A
#
# COMPACT_ATOMS: atom_id res chain seq x y z
N MET A 1 12.24 -29.97 -22.23
CA MET A 1 11.41 -28.76 -22.40
C MET A 1 9.99 -29.11 -21.99
N ALA A 2 9.19 -28.15 -21.50
CA ALA A 2 7.86 -28.45 -20.97
C ALA A 2 6.90 -28.89 -22.09
N GLN A 3 6.19 -30.00 -21.87
CA GLN A 3 5.25 -30.62 -22.81
C GLN A 3 4.13 -29.64 -23.27
N THR A 4 3.84 -28.65 -22.42
CA THR A 4 2.86 -27.58 -22.63
C THR A 4 3.17 -26.68 -23.84
N TRP A 5 4.45 -26.48 -24.18
CA TRP A 5 4.86 -25.70 -25.36
C TRP A 5 4.45 -26.36 -26.68
N TYR A 6 4.61 -27.68 -26.76
CA TYR A 6 4.36 -28.44 -27.99
C TYR A 6 2.87 -28.60 -28.28
N ASN A 7 2.04 -28.59 -27.24
CA ASN A 7 0.60 -28.84 -27.35
C ASN A 7 -0.21 -27.56 -27.55
N ASN A 8 0.23 -26.43 -26.97
CA ASN A 8 -0.54 -25.20 -26.94
C ASN A 8 0.14 -24.04 -27.68
N GLU A 9 1.34 -24.24 -28.24
CA GLU A 9 2.19 -23.20 -28.86
C GLU A 9 2.41 -21.96 -27.97
N MET A 10 2.25 -22.14 -26.66
CA MET A 10 2.28 -21.06 -25.68
C MET A 10 3.21 -21.42 -24.54
N SER A 11 3.96 -20.42 -24.06
CA SER A 11 4.77 -20.54 -22.85
C SER A 11 3.87 -20.72 -21.63
N GLY A 12 3.82 -21.94 -21.10
CA GLY A 12 3.12 -22.25 -19.85
C GLY A 12 3.90 -21.84 -18.60
N PRO A 13 3.29 -21.99 -17.40
CA PRO A 13 3.92 -21.67 -16.10
C PRO A 13 5.28 -22.36 -15.88
N ASP A 14 5.46 -23.55 -16.45
CA ASP A 14 6.71 -24.32 -16.39
C ASP A 14 7.87 -23.60 -17.08
N TRP A 15 7.61 -22.98 -18.23
CA TRP A 15 8.61 -22.23 -18.97
C TRP A 15 9.06 -21.01 -18.16
N PHE A 16 8.10 -20.29 -17.60
CA PHE A 16 8.36 -19.11 -16.79
C PHE A 16 9.13 -19.44 -15.50
N THR A 17 8.80 -20.56 -14.86
CA THR A 17 9.52 -21.07 -13.69
C THR A 17 10.96 -21.47 -14.04
N ALA A 18 11.17 -22.15 -15.17
CA ALA A 18 12.50 -22.50 -15.66
C ALA A 18 13.34 -21.27 -16.03
N PHE A 19 12.71 -20.24 -16.61
CA PHE A 19 13.33 -18.96 -16.94
C PHE A 19 13.82 -18.24 -15.67
N LEU A 20 12.98 -18.10 -14.65
CA LEU A 20 13.39 -17.50 -13.36
C LEU A 20 14.52 -18.29 -12.68
N LYS A 21 14.50 -19.63 -12.75
CA LYS A 21 15.60 -20.47 -12.23
C LYS A 21 16.93 -20.23 -12.94
N ARG A 22 16.90 -19.99 -14.26
CA ARG A 22 18.10 -19.72 -15.07
C ARG A 22 18.67 -18.31 -14.83
N HIS A 23 17.82 -17.37 -14.41
CA HIS A 23 18.19 -15.97 -14.18
C HIS A 23 18.02 -15.56 -12.71
N PRO A 24 18.91 -15.98 -11.78
CA PRO A 24 18.81 -15.69 -10.34
C PRO A 24 18.96 -14.19 -10.00
N ARG A 25 19.29 -13.38 -11.00
CA ARG A 25 19.29 -11.91 -10.91
C ARG A 25 17.89 -11.32 -11.01
N LEU A 26 16.86 -12.08 -11.38
CA LEU A 26 15.47 -11.62 -11.43
C LEU A 26 14.72 -12.04 -10.17
N SER A 27 13.87 -11.17 -9.64
CA SER A 27 13.04 -11.45 -8.47
C SER A 27 11.69 -10.77 -8.59
N PHE A 28 10.64 -11.40 -8.04
CA PHE A 28 9.37 -10.75 -7.82
C PHE A 28 9.52 -9.64 -6.79
N ARG A 29 8.97 -8.46 -7.10
CA ARG A 29 8.93 -7.32 -6.18
C ARG A 29 7.53 -6.72 -6.18
N LYS A 30 7.04 -6.42 -4.98
CA LYS A 30 5.97 -5.45 -4.76
C LYS A 30 6.65 -4.11 -4.46
N PRO A 31 6.41 -3.04 -5.24
CA PRO A 31 6.97 -1.75 -4.95
C PRO A 31 6.30 -1.21 -3.68
N LEU A 32 7.04 -1.16 -2.57
CA LEU A 32 6.60 -0.44 -1.38
C LEU A 32 7.17 0.98 -1.50
N VAL A 33 6.29 1.97 -1.65
CA VAL A 33 6.69 3.38 -1.61
C VAL A 33 6.95 3.75 -0.15
N THR A 34 8.09 3.32 0.38
CA THR A 34 8.55 3.76 1.69
C THR A 34 9.14 5.16 1.52
N ARG A 35 8.39 6.19 1.92
CA ARG A 35 8.92 7.56 1.95
C ARG A 35 10.15 7.59 2.84
N GLN A 36 11.28 8.00 2.29
CA GLN A 36 12.60 8.01 2.94
C GLN A 36 12.61 8.83 4.24
N GLU A 37 11.73 9.83 4.33
CA GLU A 37 11.48 10.67 5.50
C GLU A 37 10.88 9.92 6.70
N LEU A 38 10.12 8.85 6.47
CA LEU A 38 9.59 8.02 7.56
C LEU A 38 10.71 7.21 8.23
N VAL A 39 11.68 6.73 7.45
CA VAL A 39 12.79 5.90 7.97
C VAL A 39 13.74 6.74 8.84
N SER A 40 13.96 8.01 8.51
CA SER A 40 14.81 8.90 9.31
C SER A 40 14.12 9.45 10.56
N SER A 41 12.80 9.63 10.51
CA SER A 41 12.01 10.17 11.63
C SER A 41 11.62 9.11 12.67
N PHE A 42 11.55 7.83 12.29
CA PHE A 42 11.29 6.69 13.19
C PHE A 42 12.54 6.31 14.02
N ASN A 43 12.87 7.13 15.01
CA ASN A 43 13.91 6.81 15.98
C ASN A 43 13.36 6.78 17.41
N LEU A 44 14.04 6.06 18.30
CA LEU A 44 13.60 5.83 19.68
C LEU A 44 13.31 7.13 20.43
N THR A 45 14.17 8.14 20.25
CA THR A 45 14.04 9.44 20.91
C THR A 45 12.77 10.16 20.47
N ASN A 46 12.50 10.21 19.16
CA ASN A 46 11.30 10.85 18.60
C ASN A 46 10.02 10.13 19.05
N VAL A 47 10.02 8.80 19.02
CA VAL A 47 8.90 7.97 19.46
C VAL A 47 8.65 8.17 20.96
N SER A 48 9.70 8.14 21.79
CA SER A 48 9.59 8.37 23.24
C SER A 48 9.06 9.77 23.55
N LYS A 49 9.55 10.80 22.87
CA LYS A 49 9.09 12.18 23.02
C LYS A 49 7.62 12.34 22.62
N PHE A 50 7.20 11.70 21.51
CA PHE A 50 5.81 11.70 21.07
C PHE A 50 4.88 11.12 22.14
N PHE A 51 5.18 9.91 22.65
CA PHE A 51 4.33 9.27 23.66
C PHE A 51 4.35 10.00 25.00
N SER A 52 5.47 10.60 25.39
CA SER A 52 5.56 11.42 26.61
C SER A 52 4.66 12.67 26.52
N ASN A 53 4.66 13.32 25.36
CA ASN A 53 3.78 14.47 25.10
C ASN A 53 2.30 14.05 25.05
N LEU A 54 2.00 12.93 24.40
CA LEU A 54 0.66 12.38 24.33
C LEU A 54 0.10 12.08 25.72
N GLN A 55 0.86 11.36 26.57
CA GLN A 55 0.47 11.06 27.95
C GLN A 55 0.19 12.35 28.74
N THR A 56 1.04 13.36 28.57
CA THR A 56 0.87 14.65 29.25
C THR A 56 -0.44 15.33 28.83
N PHE A 57 -0.79 15.29 27.55
CA PHE A 57 -2.02 15.86 27.02
C PHE A 57 -3.27 15.12 27.48
N LEU A 58 -3.24 13.78 27.42
CA LEU A 58 -4.34 12.93 27.88
C LEU A 58 -4.64 13.16 29.36
N ASN A 59 -3.61 13.20 30.20
CA ASN A 59 -3.77 13.44 31.64
C ASN A 59 -4.29 14.84 31.95
N ARG A 60 -3.88 15.86 31.18
CA ARG A 60 -4.31 17.26 31.39
C ARG A 60 -5.79 17.48 31.09
N LEU A 61 -6.30 16.82 30.06
CA LEU A 61 -7.69 16.97 29.61
C LEU A 61 -8.61 15.87 30.15
N ASN A 62 -8.06 14.92 30.92
CA ASN A 62 -8.77 13.77 31.45
C ASN A 62 -9.53 12.99 30.37
N LEU A 63 -8.90 12.83 29.20
CA LEU A 63 -9.49 12.16 28.04
C LEU A 63 -9.41 10.65 28.22
N GLU A 64 -10.51 9.97 27.97
CA GLU A 64 -10.56 8.51 27.92
C GLU A 64 -10.44 7.99 26.48
N CYS A 65 -10.24 6.69 26.31
CA CYS A 65 -10.15 6.08 24.98
C CYS A 65 -11.41 6.32 24.13
N VAL A 66 -12.55 6.60 24.75
CA VAL A 66 -13.81 6.91 24.06
C VAL A 66 -13.77 8.30 23.39
N ASP A 67 -13.01 9.23 23.94
CA ASP A 67 -12.93 10.63 23.47
C ASP A 67 -11.93 10.82 22.32
N ILE A 68 -11.06 9.84 22.10
CA ILE A 68 -10.02 9.90 21.07
C ILE A 68 -10.58 9.32 19.77
N TRP A 69 -10.69 10.18 18.76
CA TRP A 69 -11.14 9.82 17.42
C TRP A 69 -10.02 10.07 16.41
N ASN A 70 -9.74 9.06 15.59
CA ASN A 70 -8.88 9.20 14.42
C ASN A 70 -9.75 9.19 13.16
N MET A 71 -9.49 10.10 12.22
CA MET A 71 -10.12 10.14 10.91
C MET A 71 -9.03 10.14 9.85
N ASP A 72 -9.15 9.25 8.88
CA ASP A 72 -8.24 9.20 7.75
C ASP A 72 -8.98 8.94 6.44
N GLU A 73 -8.36 9.39 5.35
CA GLU A 73 -8.89 9.31 4.00
C GLU A 73 -8.19 8.20 3.22
N THR A 74 -8.97 7.30 2.63
CA THR A 74 -8.45 6.25 1.74
C THR A 74 -9.05 6.39 0.36
N GLY A 75 -8.18 6.58 -0.63
CA GLY A 75 -8.54 6.50 -2.05
C GLY A 75 -8.61 5.04 -2.49
N ILE A 76 -9.80 4.59 -2.89
CA ILE A 76 -10.04 3.28 -3.48
C ILE A 76 -10.11 3.44 -4.99
N THR A 77 -9.10 2.91 -5.69
CA THR A 77 -9.09 2.85 -7.14
C THR A 77 -9.73 1.55 -7.63
N THR A 78 -10.64 1.64 -8.58
CA THR A 78 -11.22 0.47 -9.28
C THR A 78 -10.29 -0.16 -10.31
N VAL A 79 -9.12 0.44 -10.56
CA VAL A 79 -8.10 -0.06 -11.50
C VAL A 79 -7.29 -1.18 -10.83
N GLN A 80 -7.04 -2.26 -11.58
CA GLN A 80 -6.23 -3.38 -11.10
C GLN A 80 -4.83 -2.90 -10.67
N THR A 81 -4.46 -3.15 -9.42
CA THR A 81 -3.06 -3.06 -9.01
C THR A 81 -2.34 -4.31 -9.49
N PRO A 82 -1.27 -4.21 -10.28
CA PRO A 82 -0.53 -5.39 -10.69
C PRO A 82 0.16 -6.01 -9.48
N ASP A 83 -0.14 -7.28 -9.22
CA ASP A 83 0.22 -7.98 -7.99
C ASP A 83 1.73 -8.17 -7.79
N SER A 84 2.53 -8.09 -8.85
CA SER A 84 4.00 -8.12 -8.76
C SER A 84 4.64 -7.82 -10.11
N ILE A 85 5.79 -7.16 -10.09
CA ILE A 85 6.64 -6.95 -11.26
C ILE A 85 7.92 -7.76 -11.12
N ILE A 86 8.45 -8.26 -12.23
CA ILE A 86 9.75 -8.94 -12.29
C ILE A 86 10.81 -7.87 -12.50
N ALA A 87 11.79 -7.79 -11.61
CA ALA A 87 12.87 -6.83 -11.73
C ALA A 87 14.24 -7.41 -11.38
N CYS A 88 15.29 -6.78 -11.92
CA CYS A 88 16.68 -7.08 -11.59
C CYS A 88 16.97 -6.79 -10.11
N LYS A 89 17.57 -7.75 -9.44
CA LYS A 89 18.01 -7.69 -8.04
C LYS A 89 19.03 -6.56 -7.89
N GLY A 90 18.69 -5.54 -7.11
CA GLY A 90 19.57 -4.39 -6.82
C GLY A 90 19.01 -3.03 -7.23
N PHE A 91 17.99 -2.98 -8.09
CA PHE A 91 17.31 -1.72 -8.47
C PHE A 91 16.09 -1.48 -7.57
N LYS A 92 16.08 -0.36 -6.84
CA LYS A 92 15.02 0.02 -5.89
C LYS A 92 13.90 0.86 -6.50
N GLN A 93 14.11 1.47 -7.67
CA GLN A 93 13.10 2.23 -8.40
C GLN A 93 12.82 1.54 -9.73
N ILE A 94 11.72 0.80 -9.80
CA ILE A 94 11.10 0.45 -11.07
C ILE A 94 9.84 1.30 -11.15
N GLY A 95 9.93 2.43 -11.87
CA GLY A 95 8.78 3.25 -12.17
C GLY A 95 7.91 2.52 -13.18
N GLN A 96 6.68 2.23 -12.80
CA GLN A 96 5.68 1.70 -13.71
C GLN A 96 4.93 2.88 -14.33
N ILE A 97 4.98 3.00 -15.65
CA ILE A 97 4.07 3.87 -16.40
C ILE A 97 2.83 3.01 -16.70
N THR A 98 1.81 3.10 -15.85
CA THR A 98 0.52 2.45 -16.11
C THR A 98 -0.24 3.32 -17.11
N SER A 99 -0.78 2.70 -18.17
CA SER A 99 -1.71 3.35 -19.09
C SER A 99 -2.91 3.87 -18.30
N ALA A 100 -3.23 5.14 -18.49
CA ALA A 100 -4.27 5.86 -17.77
C ALA A 100 -5.69 5.36 -18.13
N GLU A 101 -6.05 4.15 -17.73
CA GLU A 101 -7.45 3.84 -17.53
C GLU A 101 -7.87 4.53 -16.24
N ARG A 102 -8.53 5.67 -16.40
CA ARG A 102 -8.97 6.57 -15.33
C ARG A 102 -10.15 5.91 -14.61
N GLY A 103 -9.88 4.87 -13.84
CA GLY A 103 -10.89 4.30 -12.96
C GLY A 103 -11.41 5.38 -12.01
N SER A 104 -12.71 5.36 -11.74
CA SER A 104 -13.30 6.27 -10.76
C SER A 104 -12.58 6.08 -9.42
N LEU A 105 -11.93 7.13 -8.95
CA LEU A 105 -11.30 7.16 -7.63
C LEU A 105 -12.41 7.47 -6.63
N VAL A 106 -12.91 6.44 -5.96
CA VAL A 106 -13.82 6.63 -4.83
C VAL A 106 -12.96 6.93 -3.62
N THR A 107 -13.28 8.01 -2.92
CA THR A 107 -12.55 8.35 -1.72
C THR A 107 -13.43 8.16 -0.51
N LEU A 108 -12.87 7.50 0.49
CA LEU A 108 -13.57 7.09 1.70
C LEU A 108 -12.92 7.78 2.89
N ALA A 109 -13.67 8.59 3.62
CA ALA A 109 -13.29 9.10 4.92
C ALA A 109 -13.88 8.18 6.00
N ILE A 110 -13.00 7.59 6.83
CA ILE A 110 -13.39 6.70 7.92
C ILE A 110 -12.93 7.31 9.23
N SER A 111 -13.84 7.37 10.20
CA SER A 111 -13.51 7.81 11.56
C SER A 111 -13.71 6.65 12.54
N VAL A 112 -12.67 6.34 13.32
CA VAL A 112 -12.66 5.29 14.34
C VAL A 112 -12.17 5.85 15.67
N SER A 113 -12.90 5.55 16.73
CA SER A 113 -12.52 5.85 18.12
C SER A 113 -11.51 4.84 18.64
N ALA A 114 -10.64 5.23 19.56
CA ALA A 114 -9.74 4.30 20.25
C ALA A 114 -10.49 3.24 21.09
N SER A 115 -11.77 3.47 21.40
CA SER A 115 -12.68 2.48 22.01
C SER A 115 -13.20 1.40 21.04
N GLY A 116 -12.97 1.56 19.73
CA GLY A 116 -13.47 0.65 18.68
C GLY A 116 -14.80 1.07 18.05
N ASN A 117 -15.39 2.19 18.49
CA ASN A 117 -16.55 2.78 17.81
C ASN A 117 -16.17 3.34 16.44
N SER A 118 -17.06 3.26 15.46
CA SER A 118 -16.87 3.85 14.13
C SER A 118 -18.06 4.72 13.75
N ILE A 119 -17.80 5.88 13.15
CA ILE A 119 -18.84 6.67 12.48
C ILE A 119 -19.05 6.07 11.09
N PRO A 120 -20.30 5.97 10.58
CA PRO A 120 -20.55 5.50 9.23
C PRO A 120 -19.63 6.19 8.22
N PRO A 121 -18.96 5.42 7.35
CA PRO A 121 -17.94 5.98 6.47
C PRO A 121 -18.60 6.91 5.44
N PHE A 122 -17.94 8.04 5.18
CA PHE A 122 -18.38 9.00 4.17
C PHE A 122 -17.60 8.76 2.89
N SER A 123 -18.32 8.48 1.80
CA SER A 123 -17.71 8.31 0.48
C SER A 123 -18.02 9.50 -0.42
N TYR A 124 -16.98 10.08 -1.03
CA TYR A 124 -17.16 11.00 -2.14
C TYR A 124 -16.71 10.37 -3.45
N ILE A 125 -17.50 10.57 -4.49
CA ILE A 125 -17.18 10.18 -5.86
C ILE A 125 -17.05 11.48 -6.64
N PRO A 126 -15.85 11.85 -7.14
CA PRO A 126 -15.73 13.00 -8.01
C PRO A 126 -16.45 12.69 -9.33
N GLU A 127 -17.55 13.38 -9.60
CA GLU A 127 -18.16 13.34 -10.93
C GLU A 127 -17.18 13.97 -11.92
N SER A 128 -16.79 13.22 -12.95
CA SER A 128 -16.14 13.80 -14.11
C SER A 128 -17.19 14.62 -14.86
N THR A 129 -17.15 15.94 -14.74
CA THR A 129 -17.73 16.79 -15.78
C THR A 129 -16.98 16.46 -17.06
N PHE A 130 -17.68 15.84 -18.01
CA PHE A 130 -17.19 15.51 -19.34
C PHE A 130 -16.91 16.79 -20.15
#